data_AF-A0A955IFY9-F1
#
_entry.id   AF-A0A955IFY9-F1
#
_cell.length_a   1.000
_cell.length_b   1.000
_cell.length_c   1.000
_cell.angle_alpha   90.00
_cell.angle_beta   90.00
_cell.angle_gamma   90.00
#
_symmetry.space_group_name_H-M   'P 1'
#
loop_
_entity.id
_entity.type
_entity.pdbx_description
1 polymer ?
#
loop_
_entity_poly.entity_id
_entity_poly.type
_entity_poly.pdbx_seq_one_letter_code
_entity_poly.pdbx_strand_id
1 'polypeptide(L)'
;MAPLLLYTIALVGSIALYFVLRPGTFRVRTAAGLLGLGTVIYFGAMVAREAGGLANDSPVLYGLFGVIAIYGAVQMVVNRRPVMAALHFVLVVIASAAMFLLMQAEFMAFALVIVYAGAILITYMFVLMLADQAQNENDVRAMAEYDRTPREPVTAVIVGFIMLAVLSDALYGKGHAALKAPETATAEADARAWRALEVFGPSLEKAVAAVAPGYRRIVVIEGGDAVRVENDKAFVTVIDAEGVRREVQLDPAARPGNTTEVGLALVADFPASLELAGVILTMAMFGAVVLARRQIELGEDQRREVMGMRRLTVDDHEDLISPGDRA
;
A
#
# COMPACT_ATOMS: atom_id res chain seq x y z
N MET A 1 -0.18 4.05 28.67
CA MET A 1 -0.72 2.68 28.55
C MET A 1 0.07 1.72 29.43
N ALA A 2 -0.58 0.81 30.15
CA ALA A 2 0.13 -0.25 30.87
C ALA A 2 0.58 -1.30 29.83
N PRO A 3 1.89 -1.54 29.64
CA PRO A 3 2.40 -2.47 28.61
C PRO A 3 1.79 -3.88 28.75
N LEU A 4 1.44 -4.26 29.99
CA LEU A 4 0.72 -5.48 30.35
C LEU A 4 -0.59 -5.68 29.57
N LEU A 5 -1.33 -4.62 29.25
CA LEU A 5 -2.62 -4.72 28.56
C LEU A 5 -2.43 -5.09 27.08
N LEU A 6 -1.43 -4.54 26.40
CA LEU A 6 -1.07 -4.92 25.03
C LEU A 6 -0.60 -6.38 24.95
N TYR A 7 0.21 -6.83 25.92
CA TYR A 7 0.64 -8.23 25.99
C TYR A 7 -0.53 -9.19 26.21
N THR A 8 -1.55 -8.80 27.01
CA THR A 8 -2.74 -9.64 27.19
C THR A 8 -3.60 -9.74 25.92
N ILE A 9 -3.73 -8.66 25.15
CA ILE A 9 -4.47 -8.67 23.88
C ILE A 9 -3.72 -9.53 22.83
N ALA A 10 -2.38 -9.40 22.76
CA ALA A 10 -1.55 -10.23 21.90
C ALA A 10 -1.63 -11.72 22.29
N LEU A 11 -1.61 -12.04 23.59
CA LEU A 11 -1.72 -13.41 24.08
C LEU A 11 -3.09 -14.03 23.73
N VAL A 12 -4.19 -13.30 23.95
CA VAL A 12 -5.54 -13.79 23.64
C VAL A 12 -5.75 -13.90 22.12
N GLY A 13 -5.24 -12.94 21.34
CA GLY A 13 -5.25 -13.00 19.88
C GLY A 13 -4.47 -14.19 19.32
N SER A 14 -3.34 -14.52 19.93
CA SER A 14 -2.50 -15.69 19.62
C SER A 14 -3.26 -17.00 19.83
N ILE A 15 -3.90 -17.12 20.99
CA ILE A 15 -4.72 -18.29 21.33
C ILE A 15 -5.90 -18.43 20.35
N ALA A 16 -6.60 -17.35 20.06
CA ALA A 16 -7.73 -17.35 19.12
C ALA A 16 -7.29 -17.76 17.70
N LEU A 17 -6.22 -17.16 17.17
CA LEU A 17 -5.72 -17.46 15.84
C LEU A 17 -5.22 -18.91 15.73
N TYR A 18 -4.52 -19.40 16.76
CA TYR A 18 -4.04 -20.78 16.82
C TYR A 18 -5.20 -21.80 16.69
N PHE A 19 -6.29 -21.58 17.42
CA PHE A 19 -7.45 -22.48 17.36
C PHE A 19 -8.26 -22.36 16.07
N VAL A 20 -8.19 -21.21 15.38
CA VAL A 20 -8.77 -21.06 14.04
C VAL A 20 -7.96 -21.80 12.98
N LEU A 21 -6.62 -21.80 13.08
CA LEU A 21 -5.73 -22.47 12.13
C LEU A 21 -5.67 -24.00 12.31
N ARG A 22 -5.84 -24.52 13.54
CA ARG A 22 -5.77 -25.96 13.79
C ARG A 22 -7.04 -26.67 13.25
N PRO A 23 -6.91 -27.78 12.49
CA PRO A 23 -8.06 -28.59 12.10
C PRO A 23 -8.69 -29.25 13.34
N GLY A 24 -9.73 -28.61 13.90
CA GLY A 24 -10.53 -29.09 15.02
C GLY A 24 -12.01 -29.19 14.66
N THR A 25 -12.84 -29.62 15.62
CA THR A 25 -14.30 -29.70 15.40
C THR A 25 -14.89 -28.32 15.11
N PHE A 26 -15.97 -28.27 14.32
CA PHE A 26 -16.65 -27.02 13.91
C PHE A 26 -16.91 -26.07 15.10
N ARG A 27 -17.26 -26.63 16.27
CA ARG A 27 -17.50 -25.89 17.52
C ARG A 27 -16.27 -25.19 18.10
N VAL A 28 -15.09 -25.81 18.01
CA VAL A 28 -13.83 -25.23 18.52
C VAL A 28 -13.40 -24.06 17.62
N ARG A 29 -13.58 -24.20 16.31
CA ARG A 29 -13.25 -23.14 15.34
C ARG A 29 -14.17 -21.93 15.47
N THR A 30 -15.47 -22.14 15.67
CA THR A 30 -16.41 -21.03 15.90
C THR A 30 -16.19 -20.36 17.25
N ALA A 31 -15.89 -21.11 18.31
CA ALA A 31 -15.55 -20.55 19.63
C ALA A 31 -14.26 -19.71 19.60
N ALA A 32 -13.24 -20.19 18.89
CA ALA A 32 -12.00 -19.44 18.68
C ALA A 32 -12.20 -18.19 17.83
N GLY A 33 -13.03 -18.28 16.78
CA GLY A 33 -13.43 -17.12 15.98
C GLY A 33 -14.17 -16.06 16.80
N LEU A 34 -15.06 -16.47 17.72
CA LEU A 34 -15.77 -15.57 18.62
C LEU A 34 -14.84 -14.92 19.66
N LEU A 35 -13.88 -15.66 20.20
CA LEU A 35 -12.84 -15.11 21.08
C LEU A 35 -11.96 -14.10 20.35
N GLY A 36 -11.51 -14.43 19.13
CA GLY A 36 -10.72 -13.53 18.28
C GLY A 36 -11.47 -12.25 17.92
N LEU A 37 -12.74 -12.38 17.51
CA LEU A 37 -13.63 -11.26 17.25
C LEU A 37 -13.84 -10.42 18.52
N GLY A 38 -14.00 -11.06 19.68
CA GLY A 38 -14.08 -10.41 20.99
C GLY A 38 -12.84 -9.57 21.32
N THR A 39 -11.63 -10.08 21.05
CA THR A 39 -10.39 -9.29 21.21
C THR A 39 -10.28 -8.11 20.27
N VAL A 40 -10.69 -8.26 19.00
CA VAL A 40 -10.67 -7.17 18.02
C VAL A 40 -11.70 -6.09 18.37
N ILE A 41 -12.90 -6.49 18.78
CA ILE A 41 -13.94 -5.57 19.25
C ILE A 41 -13.51 -4.87 20.54
N TYR A 42 -12.91 -5.59 21.50
CA TYR A 42 -12.42 -5.00 22.75
C TYR A 42 -11.28 -4.02 22.51
N PHE A 43 -10.32 -4.36 21.63
CA PHE A 43 -9.26 -3.44 21.21
C PHE A 43 -9.83 -2.21 20.49
N GLY A 44 -10.76 -2.40 19.55
CA GLY A 44 -11.43 -1.30 18.85
C GLY A 44 -12.23 -0.38 19.79
N ALA A 45 -12.97 -0.95 20.75
CA ALA A 45 -13.70 -0.19 21.76
C ALA A 45 -12.77 0.52 22.75
N MET A 46 -11.60 -0.05 23.06
CA MET A 46 -10.58 0.60 23.89
C MET A 46 -9.95 1.79 23.16
N VAL A 47 -9.57 1.63 21.90
CA VAL A 47 -9.08 2.72 21.05
C VAL A 47 -10.13 3.81 20.91
N ALA A 48 -11.40 3.45 20.69
CA ALA A 48 -12.50 4.41 20.63
C ALA A 48 -12.74 5.15 21.95
N ARG A 49 -12.48 4.52 23.10
CA ARG A 49 -12.59 5.17 24.43
C ARG A 49 -11.45 6.13 24.71
N GLU A 50 -10.23 5.80 24.29
CA GLU A 50 -9.07 6.69 24.42
C GLU A 50 -9.13 7.85 23.40
N ALA A 51 -9.77 7.60 22.24
CA ALA A 51 -10.13 8.62 21.26
C ALA A 51 -11.39 9.44 21.65
N GLY A 52 -12.20 8.96 22.61
CA GLY A 52 -13.48 9.52 23.03
C GLY A 52 -13.43 10.87 23.75
N GLY A 53 -12.25 11.49 23.83
CA GLY A 53 -12.11 12.92 24.13
C GLY A 53 -12.36 13.84 22.92
N LEU A 54 -12.49 13.29 21.70
CA LEU A 54 -12.68 14.05 20.46
C LEU A 54 -13.99 13.64 19.77
N ALA A 55 -15.03 14.43 20.00
CA ALA A 55 -16.34 14.34 19.35
C ALA A 55 -16.27 14.78 17.87
N ASN A 56 -15.78 13.91 16.98
CA ASN A 56 -15.87 14.04 15.52
C ASN A 56 -16.18 12.67 14.90
N ASP A 57 -16.85 12.62 13.75
CA ASP A 57 -17.25 11.38 13.06
C ASP A 57 -16.07 10.64 12.37
N SER A 58 -14.89 11.26 12.26
CA SER A 58 -13.73 10.74 11.52
C SER A 58 -12.96 9.55 12.15
N PRO A 59 -12.78 9.41 13.48
CA PRO A 59 -12.03 8.31 14.07
C PRO A 59 -12.84 7.00 14.07
N VAL A 60 -14.18 7.08 14.08
CA VAL A 60 -15.06 5.91 14.05
C VAL A 60 -14.97 5.20 12.70
N LEU A 61 -15.04 5.95 11.59
CA LEU A 61 -14.89 5.39 10.25
C LEU A 61 -13.48 4.81 10.04
N TYR A 62 -12.45 5.49 10.53
CA TYR A 62 -11.08 4.99 10.46
C TYR A 62 -10.92 3.66 11.21
N GLY A 63 -11.43 3.58 12.44
CA GLY A 63 -11.43 2.34 13.23
C GLY A 63 -12.23 1.22 12.58
N LEU A 64 -13.38 1.54 11.98
CA LEU A 64 -14.22 0.57 11.25
C LEU A 64 -13.47 -0.05 10.08
N PHE A 65 -12.86 0.77 9.20
CA PHE A 65 -12.07 0.25 8.08
C PHE A 65 -10.85 -0.54 8.55
N GLY A 66 -10.20 -0.13 9.65
CA GLY A 66 -9.13 -0.91 10.29
C GLY A 66 -9.58 -2.30 10.73
N VAL A 67 -10.74 -2.41 11.38
CA VAL A 67 -11.33 -3.71 11.78
C VAL A 67 -11.66 -4.57 10.55
N ILE A 68 -12.23 -3.97 9.50
CA ILE A 68 -12.52 -4.67 8.24
C ILE A 68 -11.23 -5.19 7.59
N ALA A 69 -10.15 -4.39 7.59
CA ALA A 69 -8.85 -4.79 7.07
C ALA A 69 -8.24 -5.96 7.86
N ILE A 70 -8.28 -5.92 9.19
CA ILE A 70 -7.80 -7.03 10.04
C ILE A 70 -8.63 -8.29 9.78
N TYR A 71 -9.95 -8.17 9.70
CA TYR A 71 -10.82 -9.30 9.37
C TYR A 71 -10.47 -9.91 8.01
N GLY A 72 -10.28 -9.08 6.98
CA GLY A 72 -9.87 -9.52 5.65
C GLY A 72 -8.52 -10.24 5.68
N ALA A 73 -7.54 -9.72 6.41
CA ALA A 73 -6.21 -10.33 6.54
C ALA A 73 -6.26 -11.70 7.22
N VAL A 74 -7.03 -11.83 8.31
CA VAL A 74 -7.22 -13.13 8.99
C VAL A 74 -7.88 -14.12 8.06
N GLN A 75 -8.97 -13.73 7.38
CA GLN A 75 -9.68 -14.62 6.46
C GLN A 75 -8.83 -15.00 5.24
N MET A 76 -7.99 -14.11 4.73
CA MET A 76 -7.05 -14.40 3.65
C MET A 76 -6.13 -15.57 4.01
N VAL A 77 -5.59 -15.59 5.23
CA VAL A 77 -4.64 -16.63 5.68
C VAL A 77 -5.37 -17.94 6.04
N VAL A 78 -6.59 -17.85 6.57
CA VAL A 78 -7.36 -19.02 7.05
C VAL A 78 -8.08 -19.75 5.92
N ASN A 79 -8.43 -19.05 4.83
CA ASN A 79 -9.21 -19.63 3.74
C ASN A 79 -8.39 -20.61 2.89
N ARG A 80 -8.90 -21.85 2.80
CA ARG A 80 -8.25 -22.92 2.03
C ARG A 80 -8.47 -22.84 0.51
N ARG A 81 -9.49 -22.10 0.07
CA ARG A 81 -9.78 -21.92 -1.35
C ARG A 81 -9.00 -20.69 -1.84
N PRO A 82 -8.03 -20.84 -2.76
CA PRO A 82 -7.15 -19.74 -3.18
C PRO A 82 -7.93 -18.52 -3.70
N VAL A 83 -9.01 -18.76 -4.47
CA VAL A 83 -9.89 -17.69 -4.98
C VAL A 83 -10.53 -16.90 -3.83
N MET A 84 -11.04 -17.60 -2.80
CA MET A 84 -11.63 -16.93 -1.65
C MET A 84 -10.58 -16.17 -0.84
N ALA A 85 -9.37 -16.71 -0.67
CA ALA A 85 -8.27 -16.02 -0.01
C ALA A 85 -7.91 -14.71 -0.74
N ALA A 86 -7.82 -14.75 -2.08
CA ALA A 86 -7.56 -13.57 -2.91
C ALA A 86 -8.66 -12.50 -2.77
N LEU A 87 -9.94 -12.88 -2.75
CA LEU A 87 -11.05 -11.93 -2.55
C LEU A 87 -10.99 -11.23 -1.17
N HIS A 88 -10.58 -11.93 -0.12
CA HIS A 88 -10.36 -11.31 1.19
C HIS A 88 -9.14 -10.39 1.19
N PHE A 89 -8.12 -10.68 0.39
CA PHE A 89 -6.99 -9.76 0.21
C PHE A 89 -7.43 -8.46 -0.49
N VAL A 90 -8.28 -8.55 -1.52
CA VAL A 90 -8.87 -7.37 -2.17
C VAL A 90 -9.63 -6.51 -1.15
N LEU A 91 -10.38 -7.13 -0.23
CA LEU A 91 -11.05 -6.42 0.86
C LEU A 91 -10.07 -5.65 1.76
N VAL A 92 -8.90 -6.22 2.09
CA VAL A 92 -7.85 -5.54 2.87
C VAL A 92 -7.34 -4.30 2.12
N VAL A 93 -7.07 -4.44 0.82
CA VAL A 93 -6.57 -3.34 -0.01
C VAL A 93 -7.59 -2.20 -0.12
N ILE A 94 -8.87 -2.51 -0.32
CA ILE A 94 -9.94 -1.50 -0.37
C ILE A 94 -10.12 -0.81 0.99
N ALA A 95 -10.13 -1.57 2.10
CA ALA A 95 -10.23 -1.00 3.44
C ALA A 95 -9.04 -0.08 3.76
N SER A 96 -7.83 -0.46 3.32
CA SER A 96 -6.62 0.34 3.49
C SER A 96 -6.65 1.62 2.65
N ALA A 97 -7.18 1.56 1.43
CA ALA A 97 -7.40 2.73 0.58
C ALA A 97 -8.40 3.71 1.21
N ALA A 98 -9.48 3.20 1.83
CA ALA A 98 -10.42 4.03 2.58
C ALA A 98 -9.75 4.72 3.78
N MET A 99 -8.85 4.03 4.50
CA MET A 99 -8.05 4.64 5.56
C MET A 99 -7.13 5.74 5.04
N PHE A 100 -6.52 5.57 3.86
CA PHE A 100 -5.72 6.63 3.23
C PHE A 100 -6.55 7.85 2.84
N LEU A 101 -7.77 7.67 2.32
CA LEU A 101 -8.68 8.80 2.06
C LEU A 101 -9.01 9.58 3.34
N LEU A 102 -9.25 8.88 4.45
CA LEU A 102 -9.52 9.51 5.75
C LEU A 102 -8.31 10.29 6.29
N MET A 103 -7.10 9.90 5.92
CA MET A 103 -5.86 10.62 6.24
C MET A 103 -5.49 11.68 5.18
N GLN A 104 -6.42 12.04 4.29
CA GLN A 104 -6.22 13.01 3.20
C GLN A 104 -5.11 12.63 2.21
N ALA A 105 -4.74 11.35 2.15
CA ALA A 105 -3.73 10.80 1.24
C ALA A 105 -4.40 10.26 -0.03
N GLU A 106 -5.05 11.15 -0.79
CA GLU A 106 -5.87 10.81 -1.96
C GLU A 106 -5.07 10.08 -3.05
N PHE A 107 -3.89 10.59 -3.40
CA PHE A 107 -3.02 9.98 -4.41
C PHE A 107 -2.70 8.52 -4.04
N MET A 108 -2.29 8.29 -2.79
CA MET A 108 -1.95 6.95 -2.30
C MET A 108 -3.16 6.01 -2.25
N ALA A 109 -4.33 6.51 -1.88
CA ALA A 109 -5.55 5.72 -1.87
C ALA A 109 -5.90 5.21 -3.28
N PHE A 110 -5.93 6.10 -4.27
CA PHE A 110 -6.25 5.72 -5.65
C PHE A 110 -5.14 4.86 -6.28
N ALA A 111 -3.87 5.16 -6.02
CA ALA A 111 -2.75 4.33 -6.48
C ALA A 111 -2.84 2.90 -5.93
N LEU A 112 -3.19 2.74 -4.64
CA LEU A 112 -3.39 1.44 -4.02
C LEU A 112 -4.54 0.66 -4.69
N VAL A 113 -5.66 1.32 -5.02
CA VAL A 113 -6.77 0.67 -5.72
C VAL A 113 -6.40 0.30 -7.15
N ILE A 114 -5.86 1.22 -7.94
CA ILE A 114 -5.58 0.99 -9.37
C ILE A 114 -4.47 -0.06 -9.56
N VAL A 115 -3.37 0.08 -8.82
CA VAL A 115 -2.18 -0.76 -9.01
C VAL A 115 -2.32 -2.08 -8.26
N TYR A 116 -2.62 -2.04 -6.96
CA TYR A 116 -2.70 -3.27 -6.17
C TYR A 116 -4.01 -3.99 -6.38
N ALA A 117 -5.17 -3.38 -6.09
CA ALA A 117 -6.45 -4.06 -6.25
C ALA A 117 -6.81 -4.33 -7.72
N GLY A 118 -6.50 -3.40 -8.62
CA GLY A 118 -6.80 -3.48 -10.04
C GLY A 118 -5.83 -4.40 -10.78
N ALA A 119 -4.60 -3.95 -11.01
CA ALA A 119 -3.66 -4.71 -11.86
C ALA A 119 -3.13 -5.98 -11.16
N ILE A 120 -2.45 -5.83 -10.03
CA ILE A 120 -1.69 -6.93 -9.41
C ILE A 120 -2.62 -8.04 -8.91
N LEU A 121 -3.66 -7.69 -8.14
CA LEU A 121 -4.52 -8.69 -7.51
C LEU A 121 -5.44 -9.41 -8.50
N ILE A 122 -5.96 -8.72 -9.51
CA ILE A 122 -6.79 -9.38 -10.53
C ILE A 122 -5.93 -10.33 -11.37
N THR A 123 -4.73 -9.90 -11.81
CA THR A 123 -3.80 -10.79 -12.52
C THR A 123 -3.43 -11.99 -11.66
N TYR A 124 -3.11 -11.78 -10.39
CA TYR A 124 -2.78 -12.86 -9.47
C TYR A 124 -3.96 -13.82 -9.24
N MET A 125 -5.17 -13.30 -9.06
CA MET A 125 -6.38 -14.11 -8.86
C MET A 125 -6.70 -14.95 -10.10
N PHE A 126 -6.52 -14.39 -11.30
CA PHE A 126 -6.66 -15.14 -12.56
C PHE A 126 -5.65 -16.29 -12.64
N VAL A 127 -4.38 -16.02 -12.34
CA VAL A 127 -3.31 -17.04 -12.33
C VAL A 127 -3.61 -18.14 -11.31
N LEU A 128 -4.02 -17.78 -10.08
CA LEU A 128 -4.38 -18.75 -9.05
C LEU A 128 -5.58 -19.63 -9.46
N MET A 129 -6.58 -19.05 -10.13
CA MET A 129 -7.76 -19.79 -10.56
C MET A 129 -7.42 -20.81 -11.65
N LEU A 130 -6.58 -20.44 -12.63
CA LEU A 130 -6.10 -21.38 -13.64
C LEU A 130 -5.25 -22.50 -13.04
N ALA A 131 -4.40 -22.17 -12.07
CA ALA A 131 -3.56 -23.15 -11.38
C ALA A 131 -4.40 -24.15 -10.57
N ASP A 132 -5.43 -23.70 -9.86
CA ASP A 132 -6.34 -24.56 -9.09
C ASP A 132 -7.13 -25.50 -10.00
N GLN A 133 -7.65 -25.02 -11.14
CA GLN A 133 -8.34 -25.88 -12.11
C GLN A 133 -7.43 -26.98 -12.68
N ALA A 134 -6.17 -26.66 -12.98
CA ALA A 134 -5.20 -27.63 -13.49
C ALA A 134 -4.88 -28.77 -12.51
N GLN A 135 -4.94 -28.53 -11.20
CA GLN A 135 -4.73 -29.58 -10.18
C GLN A 135 -5.94 -30.52 -10.03
N ASN A 136 -7.16 -30.01 -10.25
CA ASN A 136 -8.39 -30.75 -9.99
C ASN A 136 -8.79 -31.73 -11.11
N GLU A 137 -8.24 -31.58 -12.32
CA GLU A 137 -8.61 -32.40 -13.49
C GLU A 137 -7.94 -33.79 -13.50
N ASN A 138 -6.85 -34.00 -12.74
CA ASN A 138 -6.04 -35.22 -12.83
C ASN A 138 -5.77 -36.01 -11.53
N ASP A 139 -6.23 -35.59 -10.33
CA ASP A 139 -5.96 -36.40 -9.12
C ASP A 139 -6.99 -36.25 -7.98
N VAL A 140 -7.69 -37.35 -7.65
CA VAL A 140 -8.47 -37.50 -6.40
C VAL A 140 -7.55 -37.83 -5.21
N ARG A 141 -6.23 -38.01 -5.42
CA ARG A 141 -5.27 -38.29 -4.35
C ARG A 141 -4.13 -37.28 -4.28
N ALA A 142 -4.10 -36.63 -3.12
CA ALA A 142 -2.99 -35.91 -2.49
C ALA A 142 -2.69 -34.49 -3.01
N MET A 143 -3.48 -33.50 -2.54
CA MET A 143 -2.84 -32.22 -2.18
C MET A 143 -1.66 -32.58 -1.26
N ALA A 144 -0.48 -32.05 -1.54
CA ALA A 144 0.72 -32.34 -0.79
C ALA A 144 0.45 -32.16 0.72
N GLU A 145 0.98 -33.04 1.56
CA GLU A 145 0.74 -33.04 3.01
C GLU A 145 1.07 -31.68 3.66
N TYR A 146 2.04 -30.95 3.10
CA TYR A 146 2.40 -29.57 3.47
C TYR A 146 1.27 -28.55 3.30
N ASP A 147 0.37 -28.77 2.34
CA ASP A 147 -0.72 -27.85 2.01
C ASP A 147 -1.95 -28.10 2.91
N ARG A 148 -2.01 -29.28 3.54
CA ARG A 148 -3.14 -29.70 4.40
C ARG A 148 -2.85 -29.54 5.89
N THR A 149 -1.60 -29.70 6.29
CA THR A 149 -1.16 -29.63 7.68
C THR A 149 0.03 -28.70 7.82
N PRO A 150 -0.12 -27.58 8.55
CA PRO A 150 1.02 -26.74 8.90
C PRO A 150 2.08 -27.57 9.63
N ARG A 151 3.34 -27.48 9.20
CA ARG A 151 4.45 -28.25 9.81
C ARG A 151 4.65 -27.86 11.28
N GLU A 152 4.58 -26.55 11.59
CA GLU A 152 4.79 -26.01 12.94
C GLU A 152 3.87 -24.79 13.24
N PRO A 153 2.56 -24.99 13.42
CA PRO A 153 1.62 -23.88 13.60
C PRO A 153 1.82 -23.14 14.94
N VAL A 154 2.26 -23.86 15.98
CA VAL A 154 2.49 -23.27 17.31
C VAL A 154 3.67 -22.30 17.26
N THR A 155 4.80 -22.73 16.72
CA THR A 155 6.02 -21.91 16.62
C THR A 155 5.76 -20.65 15.79
N ALA A 156 5.10 -20.79 14.64
CA ALA A 156 4.79 -19.67 13.76
C ALA A 156 3.91 -18.60 14.45
N VAL A 157 2.87 -19.04 15.18
CA VAL A 157 1.99 -18.12 15.91
C VAL A 157 2.75 -17.46 17.06
N ILE A 158 3.52 -18.20 17.86
CA ILE A 158 4.29 -17.63 18.97
C ILE A 158 5.27 -16.56 18.46
N VAL A 159 6.05 -16.86 17.42
CA VAL A 159 7.03 -15.92 16.85
C VAL A 159 6.32 -14.69 16.29
N GLY A 160 5.23 -14.87 15.54
CA GLY A 160 4.45 -13.76 14.98
C GLY A 160 3.91 -12.82 16.06
N PHE A 161 3.36 -13.35 17.14
CA PHE A 161 2.82 -12.54 18.24
C PHE A 161 3.91 -11.93 19.13
N ILE A 162 5.06 -12.59 19.30
CA ILE A 162 6.22 -11.98 19.96
C ILE A 162 6.68 -10.77 19.15
N MET A 163 6.82 -10.91 17.82
CA MET A 163 7.20 -9.81 16.94
C MET A 163 6.18 -8.68 16.99
N LEU A 164 4.88 -8.98 16.94
CA LEU A 164 3.80 -8.00 17.11
C LEU A 164 3.91 -7.26 18.44
N ALA A 165 4.17 -7.99 19.54
CA ALA A 165 4.26 -7.40 20.87
C ALA A 165 5.48 -6.48 21.02
N VAL A 166 6.64 -6.89 20.49
CA VAL A 166 7.87 -6.09 20.48
C VAL A 166 7.68 -4.83 19.63
N LEU A 167 7.09 -4.95 18.45
CA LEU A 167 6.77 -3.78 17.60
C LEU A 167 5.76 -2.85 18.27
N SER A 168 4.76 -3.40 18.96
CA SER A 168 3.77 -2.60 19.69
C SER A 168 4.39 -1.88 20.88
N ASP A 169 5.31 -2.53 21.62
CA ASP A 169 6.05 -1.88 22.70
C ASP A 169 7.01 -0.81 22.17
N ALA A 170 7.67 -1.04 21.03
CA ALA A 170 8.48 -0.03 20.38
C ALA A 170 7.64 1.19 19.92
N LEU A 171 6.42 0.95 19.45
CA LEU A 171 5.54 1.99 18.91
C LEU A 171 4.70 2.73 19.97
N TYR A 172 4.39 2.11 21.11
CA TYR A 172 3.52 2.68 22.16
C TYR A 172 4.17 2.75 23.55
N GLY A 173 5.37 2.19 23.70
CA GLY A 173 6.11 2.16 24.96
C GLY A 173 6.60 3.55 25.35
N LYS A 174 6.65 3.84 26.66
CA LYS A 174 6.92 5.22 27.16
C LYS A 174 8.27 5.82 26.70
N GLY A 175 9.19 5.02 26.17
CA GLY A 175 10.52 5.46 25.71
C GLY A 175 10.47 6.54 24.62
N HIS A 176 9.51 6.48 23.69
CA HIS A 176 9.33 7.51 22.66
C HIS A 176 8.64 8.78 23.17
N ALA A 177 8.01 8.77 24.36
CA ALA A 177 7.26 9.93 24.86
C ALA A 177 8.20 11.03 25.36
N ALA A 178 9.49 10.69 25.55
CA ALA A 178 10.57 11.64 25.80
C ALA A 178 11.11 12.29 24.50
N LEU A 179 10.79 11.72 23.32
CA LEU A 179 11.15 12.29 22.03
C LEU A 179 10.04 13.27 21.63
N LYS A 180 10.27 14.56 21.88
CA LYS A 180 9.36 15.60 21.40
C LYS A 180 9.38 15.56 19.86
N ALA A 181 8.22 15.38 19.24
CA ALA A 181 8.12 15.52 17.79
C ALA A 181 8.66 16.90 17.38
N PRO A 182 9.48 17.00 16.33
CA PRO A 182 9.97 18.29 15.88
C PRO A 182 8.77 19.15 15.47
N GLU A 183 8.46 20.19 16.24
CA GLU A 183 7.42 21.17 15.90
C GLU A 183 7.68 21.82 14.54
N THR A 184 8.94 21.82 14.09
CA THR A 184 9.35 22.28 12.78
C THR A 184 8.95 21.35 11.65
N ALA A 185 8.78 20.03 11.87
CA ALA A 185 8.56 19.08 10.78
C ALA A 185 7.19 19.25 10.10
N THR A 186 6.14 19.52 10.89
CA THR A 186 4.80 19.82 10.35
C THR A 186 4.79 21.19 9.67
N ALA A 187 5.37 22.21 10.30
CA ALA A 187 5.48 23.55 9.73
C ALA A 187 6.30 23.57 8.43
N GLU A 188 7.36 22.76 8.33
CA GLU A 188 8.18 22.58 7.13
C GLU A 188 7.45 21.79 6.04
N ALA A 189 6.59 20.83 6.40
CA ALA A 189 5.76 20.12 5.44
C ALA A 189 4.71 21.05 4.83
N ASP A 190 4.01 21.84 5.65
CA ASP A 190 3.06 22.85 5.19
C ASP A 190 3.77 23.94 4.38
N ALA A 191 4.96 24.37 4.79
CA ALA A 191 5.74 25.32 4.01
C ALA A 191 6.16 24.77 2.63
N ARG A 192 6.52 23.49 2.56
CA ARG A 192 6.84 22.82 1.28
C ARG A 192 5.64 22.75 0.34
N ALA A 193 4.45 22.46 0.86
CA ALA A 193 3.20 22.46 0.09
C ALA A 193 2.96 23.81 -0.60
N TRP A 194 3.13 24.91 0.12
CA TRP A 194 2.95 26.26 -0.44
C TRP A 194 4.06 26.67 -1.41
N ARG A 195 5.32 26.31 -1.12
CA ARG A 195 6.45 26.56 -2.03
C ARG A 195 6.32 25.80 -3.36
N ALA A 196 5.56 24.71 -3.42
CA ALA A 196 5.28 24.02 -4.68
C ALA A 196 4.60 24.91 -5.73
N LEU A 197 3.90 25.99 -5.32
CA LEU A 197 3.35 26.98 -6.25
C LEU A 197 4.43 27.74 -7.02
N GLU A 198 5.60 27.95 -6.43
CA GLU A 198 6.69 28.71 -7.05
C GLU A 198 7.28 27.97 -8.25
N VAL A 199 7.32 26.64 -8.17
CA VAL A 199 7.79 25.81 -9.29
C VAL A 199 6.86 25.95 -10.50
N PHE A 200 5.56 26.19 -10.26
CA PHE A 200 4.56 26.40 -11.29
C PHE A 200 4.14 27.87 -11.36
N GLY A 201 4.98 28.72 -11.97
CA GLY A 201 4.74 30.17 -12.13
C GLY A 201 3.29 30.56 -12.48
N PRO A 202 2.63 29.96 -13.49
CA PRO A 202 1.23 30.27 -13.83
C PRO A 202 0.23 29.98 -12.71
N SER A 203 0.48 28.96 -11.88
CA SER A 203 -0.38 28.61 -10.75
C SER A 203 -0.26 29.64 -9.63
N LEU A 204 0.97 30.09 -9.34
CA LEU A 204 1.22 31.17 -8.38
C LEU A 204 0.60 32.49 -8.86
N GLU A 205 0.79 32.84 -10.14
CA GLU A 205 0.18 34.04 -10.74
C GLU A 205 -1.34 34.02 -10.63
N LYS A 206 -1.99 32.88 -10.91
CA LYS A 206 -3.43 32.72 -10.76
C LYS A 206 -3.88 32.86 -9.30
N ALA A 207 -3.13 32.29 -8.36
CA ALA A 207 -3.42 32.40 -6.93
C ALA A 207 -3.30 33.86 -6.44
N VAL A 208 -2.27 34.58 -6.89
CA VAL A 208 -2.07 36.00 -6.57
C VAL A 208 -3.13 36.88 -7.23
N ALA A 209 -3.46 36.63 -8.50
CA ALA A 209 -4.48 37.38 -9.24
C ALA A 209 -5.86 37.29 -8.60
N ALA A 210 -6.18 36.16 -7.95
CA ALA A 210 -7.45 35.96 -7.26
C ALA A 210 -7.60 36.89 -6.03
N VAL A 211 -6.51 37.22 -5.33
CA VAL A 211 -6.54 38.04 -4.11
C VAL A 211 -6.16 39.51 -4.39
N ALA A 212 -5.29 39.75 -5.36
CA ALA A 212 -4.80 41.08 -5.74
C ALA A 212 -4.98 41.32 -7.25
N PRO A 213 -6.22 41.57 -7.72
CA PRO A 213 -6.46 41.86 -9.13
C PRO A 213 -5.71 43.13 -9.54
N GLY A 214 -4.95 43.06 -10.64
CA GLY A 214 -4.21 44.20 -11.18
C GLY A 214 -2.79 44.40 -10.62
N TYR A 215 -2.21 43.41 -9.94
CA TYR A 215 -0.79 43.44 -9.58
C TYR A 215 0.10 43.51 -10.85
N ARG A 216 1.24 44.20 -10.76
CA ARG A 216 2.18 44.37 -11.88
C ARG A 216 3.22 43.26 -11.94
N ARG A 217 3.80 42.89 -10.78
CA ARG A 217 4.76 41.78 -10.66
C ARG A 217 4.83 41.25 -9.23
N ILE A 218 5.21 39.99 -9.10
CA ILE A 218 5.52 39.34 -7.84
C ILE A 218 6.97 39.66 -7.47
N VAL A 219 7.23 39.94 -6.19
CA VAL A 219 8.57 40.22 -5.65
C VAL A 219 9.11 38.94 -5.03
N VAL A 220 10.25 38.49 -5.52
CA VAL A 220 11.02 37.38 -4.93
C VAL A 220 11.81 37.93 -3.74
N ILE A 221 11.75 37.25 -2.60
CA ILE A 221 12.44 37.64 -1.36
C ILE A 221 13.94 37.33 -1.51
N GLU A 222 14.80 38.07 -0.79
CA GLU A 222 16.23 37.74 -0.70
C GLU A 222 16.40 36.33 -0.12
N GLY A 223 16.63 35.35 -0.99
CA GLY A 223 16.59 33.92 -0.66
C GLY A 223 16.09 33.04 -1.82
N GLY A 224 15.40 33.62 -2.81
CA GLY A 224 14.91 32.91 -4.01
C GLY A 224 13.44 32.50 -3.93
N ASP A 225 12.86 32.46 -2.74
CA ASP A 225 11.46 32.13 -2.51
C ASP A 225 10.55 33.36 -2.70
N ALA A 226 9.41 33.17 -3.34
CA ALA A 226 8.38 34.20 -3.54
C ALA A 226 7.22 34.12 -2.52
N VAL A 227 7.05 32.95 -1.89
CA VAL A 227 5.99 32.60 -0.95
C VAL A 227 6.59 32.44 0.44
N ARG A 228 6.16 33.31 1.35
CA ARG A 228 6.49 33.22 2.77
C ARG A 228 5.37 32.49 3.50
N VAL A 229 5.70 31.46 4.28
CA VAL A 229 4.72 30.69 5.04
C VAL A 229 4.89 30.97 6.52
N GLU A 230 3.82 31.42 7.16
CA GLU A 230 3.80 31.75 8.58
C GLU A 230 2.48 31.29 9.21
N ASN A 231 2.55 30.41 10.21
CA ASN A 231 1.38 29.85 10.91
C ASN A 231 0.30 29.26 9.96
N ASP A 232 0.71 28.37 9.04
CA ASP A 232 -0.15 27.69 8.05
C ASP A 232 -0.79 28.62 6.99
N LYS A 233 -0.36 29.89 6.94
CA LYS A 233 -0.79 30.86 5.93
C LYS A 233 0.37 31.22 5.03
N ALA A 234 0.08 31.31 3.73
CA ALA A 234 1.04 31.75 2.73
C ALA A 234 0.84 33.23 2.38
N PHE A 235 1.93 33.96 2.29
CA PHE A 235 1.99 35.38 1.97
C PHE A 235 2.92 35.59 0.77
N VAL A 236 2.52 36.49 -0.12
CA VAL A 236 3.31 36.88 -1.29
C VAL A 236 3.43 38.40 -1.31
N THR A 237 4.62 38.91 -1.58
CA THR A 237 4.82 40.34 -1.77
C THR A 237 4.61 40.70 -3.24
N VAL A 238 3.67 41.59 -3.52
CA VAL A 238 3.36 42.07 -4.88
C VAL A 238 3.63 43.56 -5.01
N ILE A 239 3.91 44.01 -6.22
CA ILE A 239 3.92 45.44 -6.58
C ILE A 239 2.61 45.76 -7.28
N ASP A 240 1.86 46.71 -6.73
CA ASP A 240 0.58 47.17 -7.28
C ASP A 240 0.75 48.01 -8.56
N ALA A 241 -0.38 48.45 -9.13
CA ALA A 241 -0.40 49.29 -10.32
C ALA A 241 0.30 50.65 -10.09
N GLU A 242 0.32 51.14 -8.85
CA GLU A 242 0.97 52.38 -8.43
C GLU A 242 2.48 52.22 -8.13
N GLY A 243 3.00 50.99 -8.12
CA GLY A 243 4.41 50.70 -7.84
C GLY A 243 4.75 50.49 -6.35
N VAL A 244 3.75 50.43 -5.48
CA VAL A 244 3.90 50.21 -4.03
C VAL A 244 3.93 48.71 -3.73
N ARG A 245 4.80 48.31 -2.80
CA ARG A 245 4.89 46.93 -2.32
C ARG A 245 3.77 46.65 -1.32
N ARG A 246 3.00 45.60 -1.55
CA ARG A 246 1.97 45.11 -0.63
C ARG A 246 2.16 43.62 -0.40
N GLU A 247 2.04 43.21 0.86
CA GLU A 247 2.00 41.80 1.23
C GLU A 247 0.54 41.33 1.20
N VAL A 248 0.30 40.23 0.51
CA VAL A 248 -1.03 39.69 0.29
C VAL A 248 -1.04 38.23 0.73
N GLN A 249 -2.03 37.86 1.53
CA GLN A 249 -2.24 36.47 1.94
C GLN A 249 -2.89 35.70 0.79
N LEU A 250 -2.33 34.56 0.40
CA LEU A 250 -2.95 33.67 -0.57
C LEU A 250 -4.22 33.03 0.00
N ASP A 251 -5.18 32.77 -0.88
CA ASP A 251 -6.38 32.00 -0.54
C ASP A 251 -5.96 30.57 -0.13
N PRO A 252 -6.40 30.06 1.03
CA PRO A 252 -6.19 28.66 1.44
C PRO A 252 -6.57 27.64 0.35
N ALA A 253 -7.58 27.93 -0.47
CA ALA A 253 -8.01 27.06 -1.57
C ALA A 253 -6.99 27.00 -2.73
N ALA A 254 -6.03 27.91 -2.78
CA ALA A 254 -4.94 27.89 -3.76
C ALA A 254 -3.81 26.93 -3.37
N ARG A 255 -3.84 26.32 -2.18
CA ARG A 255 -2.87 25.30 -1.76
C ARG A 255 -2.87 24.16 -2.79
N PRO A 256 -1.71 23.73 -3.29
CA PRO A 256 -1.61 22.57 -4.18
C PRO A 256 -2.27 21.33 -3.58
N GLY A 257 -2.99 20.57 -4.40
CA GLY A 257 -3.60 19.32 -3.96
C GLY A 257 -2.56 18.21 -3.77
N ASN A 258 -2.94 17.16 -3.04
CA ASN A 258 -2.05 16.03 -2.72
C ASN A 258 -1.38 15.41 -3.96
N THR A 259 -2.12 15.24 -5.06
CA THR A 259 -1.58 14.71 -6.33
C THR A 259 -0.49 15.60 -6.93
N THR A 260 -0.67 16.92 -6.87
CA THR A 260 0.31 17.88 -7.39
C THR A 260 1.58 17.87 -6.54
N GLU A 261 1.44 17.83 -5.21
CA GLU A 261 2.58 17.75 -4.30
C GLU A 261 3.40 16.47 -4.52
N VAL A 262 2.74 15.31 -4.60
CA VAL A 262 3.44 14.04 -4.84
C VAL A 262 4.11 14.04 -6.22
N GLY A 263 3.42 14.52 -7.26
CA GLY A 263 3.99 14.61 -8.60
C GLY A 263 5.23 15.50 -8.66
N LEU A 264 5.20 16.64 -7.97
CA LEU A 264 6.35 17.53 -7.88
C LEU A 264 7.49 16.89 -7.10
N ALA A 265 7.20 16.30 -5.93
CA ALA A 265 8.22 15.64 -5.11
C ALA A 265 8.93 14.50 -5.87
N LEU A 266 8.20 13.70 -6.65
CA LEU A 266 8.78 12.62 -7.45
C LEU A 266 9.79 13.12 -8.50
N VAL A 267 9.56 14.30 -9.07
CA VAL A 267 10.43 14.87 -10.12
C VAL A 267 11.55 15.72 -9.52
N ALA A 268 11.26 16.51 -8.48
CA ALA A 268 12.21 17.45 -7.89
C ALA A 268 13.15 16.77 -6.89
N ASP A 269 12.61 15.96 -5.97
CA ASP A 269 13.36 15.38 -4.86
C ASP A 269 13.83 13.94 -5.16
N PHE A 270 13.05 13.18 -5.95
CA PHE A 270 13.29 11.76 -6.21
C PHE A 270 13.48 11.36 -7.69
N PRO A 271 14.19 12.14 -8.54
CA PRO A 271 14.30 11.83 -9.97
C PRO A 271 14.97 10.48 -10.24
N ALA A 272 16.02 10.15 -9.48
CA ALA A 272 16.73 8.87 -9.64
C ALA A 272 15.85 7.66 -9.28
N SER A 273 14.98 7.78 -8.27
CA SER A 273 14.04 6.72 -7.90
C SER A 273 12.98 6.50 -8.99
N LEU A 274 12.52 7.58 -9.64
CA LEU A 274 11.60 7.52 -10.76
C LEU A 274 12.21 6.80 -11.98
N GLU A 275 13.45 7.16 -12.34
CA GLU A 275 14.18 6.51 -13.43
C GLU A 275 14.43 5.02 -13.14
N LEU A 276 14.88 4.70 -11.92
CA LEU A 276 15.13 3.33 -11.50
C LEU A 276 13.85 2.47 -11.52
N ALA A 277 12.71 3.03 -11.11
CA ALA A 277 11.43 2.34 -11.20
C ALA A 277 11.08 1.98 -12.66
N GLY A 278 11.34 2.88 -13.61
CA GLY A 278 11.15 2.62 -15.05
C GLY A 278 12.05 1.50 -15.57
N VAL A 279 13.32 1.48 -15.18
CA VAL A 279 14.26 0.40 -15.53
C VAL A 279 13.82 -0.94 -14.94
N ILE A 280 13.39 -0.96 -13.66
CA ILE A 280 12.89 -2.17 -13.00
C ILE A 280 11.65 -2.71 -13.70
N LEU A 281 10.68 -1.85 -14.06
CA LEU A 281 9.47 -2.26 -14.78
C LEU A 281 9.80 -2.83 -16.16
N THR A 282 10.76 -2.22 -16.86
CA THR A 282 11.23 -2.71 -18.16
C THR A 282 11.85 -4.09 -18.02
N MET A 283 12.77 -4.27 -17.06
CA MET A 283 13.42 -5.54 -16.80
C MET A 283 12.42 -6.62 -16.34
N ALA A 284 11.42 -6.25 -15.54
CA ALA A 284 10.35 -7.14 -15.12
C ALA A 284 9.52 -7.62 -16.31
N MET A 285 9.20 -6.73 -17.26
CA MET A 285 8.47 -7.10 -18.48
C MET A 285 9.28 -8.07 -19.35
N PHE A 286 10.57 -7.79 -19.59
CA PHE A 286 11.46 -8.71 -20.31
C PHE A 286 11.56 -10.07 -19.60
N GLY A 287 11.77 -10.06 -18.28
CA GLY A 287 11.84 -11.27 -17.47
C GLY A 287 10.56 -12.10 -17.57
N ALA A 288 9.39 -11.47 -17.44
CA ALA A 288 8.11 -12.14 -17.55
C ALA A 288 7.89 -12.79 -18.93
N VAL A 289 8.23 -12.08 -20.02
CA VAL A 289 8.07 -12.61 -21.39
C VAL A 289 9.03 -13.77 -21.66
N VAL A 290 10.30 -13.64 -21.29
CA VAL A 290 11.30 -14.69 -21.48
C VAL A 290 10.93 -15.94 -20.67
N LEU A 291 10.48 -15.77 -19.42
CA LEU A 291 10.02 -16.88 -18.58
C LEU A 291 8.78 -17.56 -19.17
N ALA A 292 7.80 -16.78 -19.64
CA ALA A 292 6.58 -17.31 -20.25
C ALA A 292 6.90 -18.12 -21.53
N ARG A 293 7.80 -17.63 -22.39
CA ARG A 293 8.22 -18.34 -23.60
C ARG A 293 8.94 -19.65 -23.27
N ARG A 294 9.86 -19.62 -22.30
CA ARG A 294 10.60 -20.81 -21.88
C ARG A 294 9.70 -21.90 -21.29
N GLN A 295 8.62 -21.54 -20.61
CA GLN A 295 7.64 -22.51 -20.12
C GLN A 295 6.89 -23.23 -21.26
N ILE A 296 6.62 -22.53 -22.36
CA ILE A 296 5.99 -23.13 -23.55
C ILE A 296 6.94 -24.15 -24.19
N GLU A 297 8.21 -23.78 -24.39
CA GLU A 297 9.25 -24.66 -24.96
C GLU A 297 9.41 -25.95 -24.13
N LEU A 298 9.51 -25.84 -22.80
CA LEU A 298 9.59 -27.00 -21.92
C LEU A 298 8.35 -27.90 -21.98
N GLY A 299 7.16 -27.32 -22.12
CA GLY A 299 5.91 -28.07 -22.29
C GLY A 299 5.85 -28.81 -23.63
N GLU A 300 6.36 -28.21 -24.71
CA GLU A 300 6.47 -28.85 -26.01
C GLU A 300 7.48 -30.00 -26.00
N ASP A 301 8.64 -29.82 -25.35
CA ASP A 301 9.63 -30.87 -25.18
C ASP A 301 9.09 -32.06 -24.38
N GLN A 302 8.35 -31.82 -23.29
CA GLN A 302 7.69 -32.89 -22.53
C GLN A 302 6.68 -33.66 -23.39
N ARG A 303 5.89 -32.96 -24.21
CA ARG A 303 4.96 -33.60 -25.15
C ARG A 303 5.70 -34.44 -26.20
N ARG A 304 6.85 -33.96 -26.70
CA ARG A 304 7.70 -34.70 -27.65
C ARG A 304 8.28 -35.96 -27.01
N GLU A 305 8.76 -35.88 -25.77
CA GLU A 305 9.25 -37.05 -25.03
C GLU A 305 8.18 -38.11 -24.83
N VAL A 306 6.95 -37.70 -24.46
CA VAL A 306 5.81 -38.63 -24.33
C VAL A 306 5.46 -39.29 -25.67
N MET A 307 5.68 -38.60 -26.79
CA MET A 307 5.51 -39.15 -28.15
C MET A 307 6.74 -39.94 -28.65
N GLY A 308 7.77 -40.15 -27.83
CA GLY A 308 8.99 -40.87 -28.20
C GLY A 308 9.94 -40.11 -29.13
N MET A 309 9.74 -38.80 -29.30
CA MET A 309 10.62 -37.92 -30.06
C MET A 309 11.71 -37.33 -29.17
N ARG A 310 12.91 -37.09 -29.73
CA ARG A 310 14.02 -36.44 -29.01
C ARG A 310 13.68 -34.96 -28.77
N ARG A 311 14.12 -34.42 -27.61
CA ARG A 311 14.05 -32.97 -27.31
C ARG A 311 14.73 -32.16 -28.40
N LEU A 312 14.16 -31.00 -28.71
CA LEU A 312 14.82 -30.05 -29.60
C LEU A 312 16.09 -29.53 -28.93
N THR A 313 17.19 -29.64 -29.64
CA THR A 313 18.44 -28.97 -29.28
C THR A 313 18.52 -27.62 -29.99
N VAL A 314 19.42 -26.74 -29.53
CA VAL A 314 19.57 -25.39 -30.11
C VAL A 314 19.85 -25.44 -31.62
N ASP A 315 20.54 -26.48 -32.09
CA ASP A 315 20.86 -26.71 -33.51
C ASP A 315 19.61 -27.04 -34.36
N ASP A 316 18.60 -27.73 -33.79
CA ASP A 316 17.39 -28.10 -34.51
C ASP A 316 16.48 -26.89 -34.83
N HIS A 317 16.64 -25.78 -34.09
CA HIS A 317 15.89 -24.55 -34.33
C HIS A 317 16.41 -23.76 -35.54
N GLU A 318 17.69 -23.88 -35.90
CA GLU A 318 18.25 -23.24 -37.10
C GLU A 318 17.78 -23.91 -38.40
N ASP A 319 17.58 -25.24 -38.38
CA ASP A 319 17.12 -26.01 -39.54
C ASP A 319 15.62 -25.86 -39.84
N LEU A 320 14.81 -25.42 -38.85
CA LEU A 320 13.38 -25.15 -39.02
C LEU A 320 13.11 -23.76 -39.64
N ILE A 321 14.10 -22.87 -39.67
CA ILE A 321 14.04 -21.61 -40.43
C ILE A 321 14.43 -21.95 -41.87
N SER A 322 13.41 -22.19 -42.70
CA SER A 322 13.49 -22.58 -44.11
C SER A 322 14.73 -22.05 -44.88
N PRO A 323 15.39 -22.89 -45.71
CA PRO A 323 16.49 -22.47 -46.60
C PRO A 323 16.13 -21.44 -47.70
N GLY A 324 14.92 -20.85 -47.66
CA GLY A 324 14.39 -19.96 -48.70
C GLY A 324 14.93 -18.52 -48.70
N ASP A 325 15.62 -18.08 -47.65
CA ASP A 325 16.17 -16.71 -47.52
C ASP A 325 17.71 -16.65 -47.63
N ARG A 326 18.35 -17.75 -48.04
CA ARG A 326 19.79 -17.78 -48.35
C ARG A 326 20.02 -17.87 -49.85
N ALA A 327 19.63 -16.83 -50.59
CA ALA A 327 20.03 -16.60 -51.99
C ALA A 327 20.10 -15.10 -52.29
#